data_AF-A0A924YHW7-F1
#
_entry.id   AF-A0A924YHW7-F1
#
_cell.length_a   1.000
_cell.length_b   1.000
_cell.length_c   1.000
_cell.angle_alpha   90.00
_cell.angle_beta   90.00
_cell.angle_gamma   90.00
#
_symmetry.space_group_name_H-M   'P 1'
#
loop_
_entity.id
_entity.type
_entity.pdbx_description
1 polymer ?
#
loop_
_entity_poly.entity_id
_entity_poly.type
_entity_poly.pdbx_seq_one_letter_code
_entity_poly.pdbx_strand_id
1 'polypeptide(L)'
;MMNRSANREGSTTALGSQSLGGVIHTYQRYDPTNIPSPRQPPPDLVSPAFEHMLAYGDLSELTDEELARAVHLDVRQIAGLGPSLESLRQMLLERKKKILETWETRRVVDEARKTFEHLAAKTEPPKELAQAFQKAVKDEQIRDLERLWYRAGGERSKFARQLLQVAERLGEKYQVDELAAKYEFTGRKPLSVETALEVKEELETIDRLLKQLEEAAKSAQIAIIDLEELSQFADEEQLEGLAQLQRQVEEMVRQMAEQQGLERGRRGFELTPKAYRLFQGKLLEKIFSQLQASRSGRHQGPIVGEGAVELQTTKEYEFGDSVSQMDIPQTLIN
;
A
#
# COMPACT_ATOMS: atom_id res chain seq x y z
N MET A 1 -48.78 -70.47 -36.46
CA MET A 1 -47.80 -71.58 -36.59
C MET A 1 -46.93 -71.61 -35.34
N MET A 2 -46.79 -72.80 -34.74
CA MET A 2 -45.78 -73.25 -33.76
C MET A 2 -45.68 -72.64 -32.34
N ASN A 3 -46.53 -73.17 -31.45
CA ASN A 3 -46.27 -73.94 -30.21
C ASN A 3 -44.86 -74.03 -29.53
N ARG A 4 -44.94 -74.06 -28.17
CA ARG A 4 -44.21 -74.85 -27.14
C ARG A 4 -43.13 -74.22 -26.24
N SER A 5 -43.42 -74.41 -24.95
CA SER A 5 -42.66 -74.38 -23.70
C SER A 5 -41.32 -75.15 -23.69
N ALA A 6 -40.34 -74.72 -22.87
CA ALA A 6 -39.92 -75.37 -21.61
C ALA A 6 -38.48 -75.02 -21.12
N ASN A 7 -38.33 -75.09 -19.78
CA ASN A 7 -37.13 -75.19 -18.90
C ASN A 7 -36.21 -73.97 -18.69
N ARG A 8 -35.90 -73.47 -17.48
CA ARG A 8 -35.61 -73.92 -16.07
C ARG A 8 -34.10 -74.02 -15.76
N GLU A 9 -33.77 -73.52 -14.55
CA GLU A 9 -32.52 -73.64 -13.75
C GLU A 9 -31.39 -72.66 -14.09
N GLY A 10 -30.67 -71.99 -13.17
CA GLY A 10 -30.70 -71.94 -11.71
C GLY A 10 -29.67 -70.92 -11.18
N SER A 11 -30.03 -70.24 -10.07
CA SER A 11 -29.21 -69.76 -8.94
C SER A 11 -27.72 -69.38 -9.13
N THR A 12 -27.35 -68.12 -8.83
CA THR A 12 -26.34 -67.80 -7.78
C THR A 12 -26.37 -66.33 -7.32
N THR A 13 -25.94 -66.17 -6.07
CA THR A 13 -25.92 -65.08 -5.09
C THR A 13 -25.08 -63.81 -5.40
N ALA A 14 -25.51 -62.71 -4.76
CA ALA A 14 -24.73 -61.67 -4.07
C ALA A 14 -23.81 -60.73 -4.88
N LEU A 15 -24.07 -59.42 -4.83
CA LEU A 15 -23.52 -58.48 -3.83
C LEU A 15 -24.03 -57.06 -4.14
N GLY A 16 -24.39 -56.32 -3.08
CA GLY A 16 -24.93 -54.97 -3.19
C GLY A 16 -23.94 -53.97 -3.74
N SER A 17 -24.36 -53.18 -4.72
CA SER A 17 -23.67 -51.96 -5.13
C SER A 17 -24.04 -50.84 -4.17
N GLN A 18 -23.28 -50.71 -3.09
CA GLN A 18 -23.13 -49.41 -2.44
C GLN A 18 -22.55 -48.44 -3.47
N SER A 19 -23.35 -47.48 -3.91
CA SER A 19 -22.86 -46.33 -4.65
C SER A 19 -21.94 -45.53 -3.73
N LEU A 20 -20.64 -45.76 -3.86
CA LEU A 20 -19.63 -44.85 -3.32
C LEU A 20 -19.85 -43.49 -4.00
N GLY A 21 -20.45 -42.55 -3.26
CA GLY A 21 -20.54 -41.15 -3.67
C GLY A 21 -19.13 -40.60 -3.79
N GLY A 22 -18.60 -40.59 -5.01
CA GLY A 22 -17.39 -39.87 -5.33
C GLY A 22 -17.67 -38.38 -5.16
N VAL A 23 -17.04 -37.77 -4.17
CA VAL A 23 -16.97 -36.31 -4.06
C VAL A 23 -16.22 -35.83 -5.29
N ILE A 24 -16.95 -35.25 -6.24
CA ILE A 24 -16.34 -34.56 -7.38
C ILE A 24 -15.71 -33.30 -6.80
N HIS A 25 -14.43 -33.37 -6.45
CA HIS A 25 -13.61 -32.18 -6.32
C HIS A 25 -13.51 -31.57 -7.72
N THR A 26 -14.37 -30.60 -8.03
CA THR A 26 -14.15 -29.71 -9.15
C THR A 26 -12.86 -28.97 -8.85
N TYR A 27 -11.75 -29.42 -9.43
CA TYR A 27 -10.53 -28.64 -9.46
C TYR A 27 -10.91 -27.29 -10.08
N GLN A 28 -10.96 -26.26 -9.23
CA GLN A 28 -11.06 -24.89 -9.70
C GLN A 28 -9.90 -24.68 -10.68
N ARG A 29 -10.29 -24.07 -11.81
CA ARG A 29 -9.48 -23.68 -12.95
C ARG A 29 -8.08 -23.23 -12.52
N TYR A 30 -7.10 -24.11 -12.68
CA TYR A 30 -5.68 -23.79 -12.54
C TYR A 30 -5.30 -22.80 -13.63
N ASP A 31 -4.94 -21.57 -13.26
CA ASP A 31 -4.42 -20.55 -14.17
C ASP A 31 -2.88 -20.64 -14.20
N PRO A 32 -2.28 -21.29 -15.21
CA PRO A 32 -0.84 -21.54 -15.27
C PRO A 32 0.00 -20.27 -15.48
N THR A 33 -0.65 -19.12 -15.68
CA THR A 33 0.01 -17.86 -16.03
C THR A 33 0.47 -17.06 -14.78
N ASN A 34 -0.07 -17.38 -13.60
CA ASN A 34 0.17 -16.67 -12.34
C ASN A 34 1.01 -17.48 -11.34
N ILE A 35 2.16 -18.01 -11.77
CA ILE A 35 3.10 -18.66 -10.85
C ILE A 35 3.99 -17.56 -10.23
N PRO A 36 3.82 -17.18 -8.95
CA PRO A 36 4.82 -16.35 -8.28
C PRO A 36 6.17 -17.06 -8.30
N SER A 37 7.26 -16.29 -8.33
CA SER A 37 8.62 -16.84 -8.40
C SER A 37 8.79 -18.04 -7.45
N PRO A 38 9.13 -19.25 -7.92
CA PRO A 38 9.18 -20.48 -7.10
C PRO A 38 10.13 -20.41 -5.89
N ARG A 39 10.93 -19.34 -5.78
CA ARG A 39 11.97 -19.15 -4.78
C ARG A 39 11.60 -18.14 -3.69
N GLN A 40 10.45 -17.46 -3.79
CA GLN A 40 10.01 -16.53 -2.74
C GLN A 40 8.98 -17.19 -1.83
N PRO A 41 9.15 -17.14 -0.49
CA PRO A 41 8.13 -17.63 0.41
C PRO A 41 6.85 -16.80 0.23
N PRO A 42 5.66 -17.41 0.27
CA PRO A 42 4.42 -16.68 0.12
C PRO A 42 4.27 -15.65 1.25
N PRO A 43 3.69 -14.48 0.95
CA PRO A 43 3.46 -13.43 1.92
C PRO A 43 2.66 -13.94 3.14
N ASP A 44 3.00 -13.52 4.35
CA ASP A 44 2.32 -13.96 5.57
C ASP A 44 1.06 -13.14 5.86
N LEU A 45 -0.10 -13.70 5.55
CA LEU A 45 -1.40 -13.05 5.82
C LEU A 45 -1.96 -13.43 7.19
N VAL A 46 -1.49 -14.53 7.77
CA VAL A 46 -2.05 -15.05 9.01
C VAL A 46 -1.53 -14.30 10.22
N SER A 47 -0.23 -14.00 10.29
CA SER A 47 0.30 -13.27 11.46
C SER A 47 -0.38 -11.92 11.67
N PRO A 48 -0.58 -11.07 10.64
CA PRO A 48 -1.28 -9.81 10.83
C PRO A 48 -2.77 -9.96 11.16
N ALA A 49 -3.44 -10.97 10.61
CA ALA A 49 -4.82 -11.28 11.00
C ALA A 49 -4.88 -11.65 12.49
N PHE A 50 -3.95 -12.45 13.01
CA PHE A 50 -3.88 -12.76 14.43
C PHE A 50 -3.58 -11.53 15.29
N GLU A 51 -2.67 -10.65 14.84
CA GLU A 51 -2.38 -9.39 15.54
C GLU A 51 -3.63 -8.49 15.61
N HIS A 52 -4.39 -8.39 14.52
CA HIS A 52 -5.68 -7.71 14.49
C HIS A 52 -6.67 -8.32 15.50
N MET A 53 -6.83 -9.64 15.49
CA MET A 53 -7.69 -10.34 16.44
C MET A 53 -7.27 -10.12 17.89
N LEU A 54 -5.96 -10.07 18.19
CA LEU A 54 -5.47 -9.78 19.53
C LEU A 54 -5.72 -8.33 19.96
N ALA A 55 -5.64 -7.39 19.01
CA ALA A 55 -5.86 -5.97 19.27
C ALA A 55 -7.36 -5.63 19.48
N TYR A 56 -8.24 -6.19 18.65
CA TYR A 56 -9.66 -5.82 18.59
C TYR A 56 -10.62 -6.89 19.13
N GLY A 57 -10.13 -8.10 19.38
CA GLY A 57 -10.92 -9.23 19.89
C GLY A 57 -11.64 -10.03 18.82
N ASP A 58 -11.70 -9.54 17.57
CA ASP A 58 -12.28 -10.25 16.43
C ASP A 58 -11.60 -9.91 15.09
N LEU A 59 -12.08 -10.58 14.03
CA LEU A 59 -11.69 -10.36 12.63
C LEU A 59 -12.86 -9.81 11.79
N SER A 60 -13.94 -9.42 12.45
CA SER A 60 -15.20 -8.99 11.81
C SER A 60 -15.02 -7.74 10.97
N GLU A 61 -14.04 -6.92 11.29
CA GLU A 61 -13.77 -5.65 10.62
C GLU A 61 -12.60 -5.74 9.64
N LEU A 62 -11.84 -6.83 9.64
CA LEU A 62 -10.67 -6.98 8.78
C LEU A 62 -11.09 -7.16 7.32
N THR A 63 -10.83 -6.14 6.50
CA THR A 63 -11.13 -6.14 5.07
C THR A 63 -9.99 -6.74 4.22
N ASP A 64 -10.29 -7.10 2.96
CA ASP A 64 -9.27 -7.53 1.98
C ASP A 64 -8.14 -6.48 1.87
N GLU A 65 -8.48 -5.19 1.94
CA GLU A 65 -7.55 -4.06 1.86
C GLU A 65 -6.66 -3.92 3.11
N GLU A 66 -7.25 -4.02 4.31
CA GLU A 66 -6.49 -3.95 5.56
C GLU A 66 -5.54 -5.14 5.71
N LEU A 67 -5.97 -6.32 5.24
CA LEU A 67 -5.12 -7.50 5.18
C LEU A 67 -3.97 -7.30 4.18
N ALA A 68 -4.23 -6.71 3.00
CA ALA A 68 -3.20 -6.38 2.02
C ALA A 68 -2.18 -5.36 2.55
N ARG A 69 -2.64 -4.33 3.27
CA ARG A 69 -1.80 -3.31 3.92
C ARG A 69 -0.79 -3.95 4.87
N ALA A 70 -1.23 -4.90 5.67
CA ALA A 70 -0.37 -5.50 6.68
C ALA A 70 0.79 -6.30 6.08
N VAL A 71 0.66 -6.74 4.84
CA VAL A 71 1.59 -7.67 4.19
C VAL A 71 2.48 -7.00 3.13
N HIS A 72 2.31 -5.68 2.92
CA HIS A 72 3.11 -4.86 2.00
C HIS A 72 3.34 -5.59 0.66
N LEU A 73 2.24 -5.91 -0.03
CA LEU A 73 2.31 -6.54 -1.35
C LEU A 73 2.80 -5.51 -2.37
N ASP A 74 3.85 -5.85 -3.11
CA ASP A 74 4.35 -5.02 -4.20
C ASP A 74 3.59 -5.38 -5.49
N VAL A 75 2.80 -4.42 -6.01
CA VAL A 75 1.99 -4.60 -7.22
C VAL A 75 2.85 -4.90 -8.43
N ARG A 76 4.12 -4.46 -8.44
CA ARG A 76 5.05 -4.71 -9.55
C ARG A 76 5.36 -6.19 -9.73
N GLN A 77 5.18 -6.99 -8.68
CA GLN A 77 5.37 -8.45 -8.72
C GLN A 77 4.17 -9.16 -9.35
N ILE A 78 3.04 -8.48 -9.49
CA ILE A 78 1.84 -9.03 -10.12
C ILE A 78 2.03 -8.92 -11.64
N ALA A 79 2.32 -10.07 -12.27
CA ALA A 79 2.61 -10.16 -13.69
C ALA A 79 1.47 -9.57 -14.55
N GLY A 80 1.82 -8.76 -15.55
CA GLY A 80 0.85 -8.15 -16.48
C GLY A 80 0.25 -6.81 -16.04
N LEU A 81 0.57 -6.32 -14.83
CA LEU A 81 -0.08 -5.14 -14.23
C LEU A 81 0.86 -3.95 -13.96
N GLY A 82 2.15 -4.11 -14.24
CA GLY A 82 3.14 -3.03 -14.21
C GLY A 82 2.90 -1.82 -15.15
N PRO A 83 2.23 -1.93 -16.32
CA PRO A 83 2.09 -0.78 -17.21
C PRO A 83 0.97 0.20 -16.84
N SER A 84 -0.04 -0.14 -16.02
CA SER A 84 -1.16 0.77 -15.77
C SER A 84 -0.83 1.90 -14.78
N LEU A 85 -0.33 1.56 -13.57
CA LEU A 85 0.09 2.56 -12.58
C LEU A 85 1.29 3.36 -13.07
N GLU A 86 2.26 2.71 -13.72
CA GLU A 86 3.41 3.41 -14.28
C GLU A 86 3.02 4.28 -15.48
N SER A 87 2.08 3.85 -16.34
CA SER A 87 1.55 4.70 -17.41
C SER A 87 0.85 5.95 -16.86
N LEU A 88 -0.02 5.78 -15.85
CA LEU A 88 -0.66 6.92 -15.16
C LEU A 88 0.38 7.87 -14.57
N ARG A 89 1.42 7.32 -13.94
CA ARG A 89 2.53 8.11 -13.40
C ARG A 89 3.28 8.86 -14.49
N GLN A 90 3.63 8.20 -15.60
CA GLN A 90 4.34 8.83 -16.71
C GLN A 90 3.49 9.92 -17.37
N MET A 91 2.19 9.69 -17.57
CA MET A 91 1.24 10.69 -18.06
C MET A 91 1.23 11.94 -17.17
N LEU A 92 1.12 11.77 -15.85
CA LEU A 92 1.14 12.88 -14.91
C LEU A 92 2.49 13.63 -14.91
N LEU A 93 3.61 12.90 -15.00
CA LEU A 93 4.95 13.50 -15.13
C LEU A 93 5.11 14.29 -16.44
N GLU A 94 4.60 13.76 -17.55
CA GLU A 94 4.60 14.44 -18.84
C GLU A 94 3.73 15.71 -18.80
N ARG A 95 2.55 15.63 -18.18
CA ARG A 95 1.69 16.80 -17.97
C ARG A 95 2.38 17.87 -17.14
N LYS A 96 2.97 17.49 -16.00
CA LYS A 96 3.76 18.38 -15.14
C LYS A 96 4.89 19.05 -15.93
N LYS A 97 5.67 18.26 -16.66
CA LYS A 97 6.78 18.75 -17.49
C LYS A 97 6.30 19.77 -18.51
N LYS A 98 5.21 19.47 -19.23
CA LYS A 98 4.64 20.37 -20.24
C LYS A 98 4.22 21.71 -19.65
N ILE A 99 3.63 21.73 -18.45
CA ILE A 99 3.29 22.97 -17.74
C ILE A 99 4.55 23.80 -17.47
N LEU A 100 5.58 23.17 -16.89
CA LEU A 100 6.83 23.84 -16.53
C LEU A 100 7.62 24.36 -17.74
N GLU A 101 7.55 23.67 -18.89
CA GLU A 101 8.17 24.07 -20.15
C GLU A 101 7.37 25.13 -20.93
N THR A 102 6.07 25.28 -20.65
CA THR A 102 5.22 26.25 -21.36
C THR A 102 5.34 27.64 -20.73
N TRP A 103 5.27 27.71 -19.40
CA TRP A 103 5.06 28.96 -18.66
C TRP A 103 6.35 29.55 -18.08
N GLU A 104 6.35 30.86 -17.85
CA GLU A 104 7.33 31.58 -17.04
C GLU A 104 6.68 32.24 -15.82
N THR A 105 7.40 32.29 -14.69
CA THR A 105 6.88 32.84 -13.42
C THR A 105 7.43 34.22 -13.04
N ARG A 106 8.55 34.67 -13.61
CA ARG A 106 9.20 35.92 -13.16
C ARG A 106 8.30 37.14 -13.28
N ARG A 107 7.55 37.24 -14.38
CA ARG A 107 6.66 38.37 -14.64
C ARG A 107 5.44 38.40 -13.72
N VAL A 108 4.85 37.24 -13.44
CA VAL A 108 3.66 37.16 -12.57
C VAL A 108 4.03 37.44 -11.10
N VAL A 109 5.22 37.05 -10.65
CA VAL A 109 5.74 37.42 -9.32
C VAL A 109 5.82 38.95 -9.18
N ASP A 110 6.44 39.62 -10.17
CA ASP A 110 6.53 41.08 -10.18
C ASP A 110 5.15 41.75 -10.28
N GLU A 111 4.23 41.17 -11.05
CA GLU A 111 2.87 41.66 -11.24
C GLU A 111 2.03 41.55 -9.96
N ALA A 112 2.06 40.39 -9.29
CA ALA A 112 1.35 40.15 -8.04
C ALA A 112 1.84 41.11 -6.95
N ARG A 113 3.16 41.31 -6.85
CA ARG A 113 3.77 42.29 -5.95
C ARG A 113 3.28 43.72 -6.24
N LYS A 114 3.35 44.17 -7.49
CA LYS A 114 2.89 45.53 -7.86
C LYS A 114 1.40 45.73 -7.61
N THR A 115 0.60 44.69 -7.84
CA THR A 115 -0.86 44.74 -7.63
C THR A 115 -1.18 44.91 -6.15
N PHE A 116 -0.52 44.16 -5.28
CA PHE A 116 -0.62 44.32 -3.84
C PHE A 116 -0.17 45.71 -3.37
N GLU A 117 1.04 46.15 -3.77
CA GLU A 117 1.59 47.46 -3.39
C GLU A 117 0.65 48.61 -3.83
N HIS A 118 0.10 48.54 -5.04
CA HIS A 118 -0.81 49.55 -5.58
C HIS A 118 -2.14 49.60 -4.83
N LEU A 119 -2.71 48.44 -4.51
CA LEU A 119 -3.97 48.38 -3.76
C LEU A 119 -3.78 48.85 -2.32
N ALA A 120 -2.68 48.47 -1.68
CA ALA A 120 -2.32 48.94 -0.35
C ALA A 120 -2.14 50.47 -0.31
N ALA A 121 -1.50 51.06 -1.34
CA ALA A 121 -1.31 52.50 -1.45
C ALA A 121 -2.61 53.28 -1.67
N LYS A 122 -3.60 52.68 -2.37
CA LYS A 122 -4.92 53.28 -2.60
C LYS A 122 -5.87 53.15 -1.41
N THR A 123 -5.55 52.31 -0.43
CA THR A 123 -6.40 52.06 0.72
C THR A 123 -6.22 53.16 1.75
N GLU A 124 -7.33 53.76 2.20
CA GLU A 124 -7.32 54.87 3.14
C GLU A 124 -7.69 54.40 4.56
N PRO A 125 -6.72 54.19 5.46
CA PRO A 125 -7.01 53.80 6.83
C PRO A 125 -7.53 54.98 7.67
N PRO A 126 -8.44 54.75 8.63
CA PRO A 126 -8.75 55.72 9.68
C PRO A 126 -7.49 56.14 10.44
N LYS A 127 -7.42 57.40 10.91
CA LYS A 127 -6.24 57.95 11.58
C LYS A 127 -5.72 57.08 12.74
N GLU A 128 -6.63 56.48 13.51
CA GLU A 128 -6.31 55.62 14.65
C GLU A 128 -5.63 54.30 14.24
N LEU A 129 -5.91 53.80 13.05
CA LEU A 129 -5.41 52.52 12.53
C LEU A 129 -4.30 52.70 11.48
N ALA A 130 -3.98 53.92 11.07
CA ALA A 130 -3.07 54.21 9.98
C ALA A 130 -1.65 53.66 10.22
N GLN A 131 -1.08 53.87 11.41
CA GLN A 131 0.26 53.35 11.74
C GLN A 131 0.30 51.82 11.74
N ALA A 132 -0.74 51.20 12.29
CA ALA A 132 -0.82 49.74 12.36
C ALA A 132 -1.04 49.13 10.97
N PHE A 133 -1.81 49.77 10.10
CA PHE A 133 -1.97 49.38 8.70
C PHE A 133 -0.67 49.50 7.91
N GLN A 134 0.04 50.63 8.01
CA GLN A 134 1.33 50.81 7.34
C GLN A 134 2.35 49.75 7.78
N LYS A 135 2.38 49.43 9.07
CA LYS A 135 3.23 48.35 9.59
C LYS A 135 2.83 46.99 9.01
N ALA A 136 1.54 46.64 9.02
CA ALA A 136 1.06 45.36 8.49
C ALA A 136 1.35 45.19 6.99
N VAL A 137 1.20 46.26 6.20
CA VAL A 137 1.54 46.26 4.76
C VAL A 137 3.05 46.10 4.56
N LYS A 138 3.86 46.83 5.33
CA LYS A 138 5.33 46.77 5.23
C LYS A 138 5.89 45.41 5.62
N ASP A 139 5.36 44.83 6.69
CA ASP A 139 5.80 43.53 7.21
C ASP A 139 5.18 42.36 6.40
N GLU A 140 4.27 42.67 5.47
CA GLU A 140 3.55 41.72 4.60
C GLU A 140 2.86 40.59 5.38
N GLN A 141 2.34 40.87 6.57
CA GLN A 141 1.74 39.87 7.46
C GLN A 141 0.21 39.81 7.31
N ILE A 142 -0.31 38.71 6.75
CA ILE A 142 -1.77 38.47 6.61
C ILE A 142 -2.47 38.55 7.98
N ARG A 143 -1.89 37.92 9.01
CA ARG A 143 -2.45 37.92 10.37
C ARG A 143 -2.63 39.33 10.96
N ASP A 144 -1.74 40.26 10.63
CA ASP A 144 -1.85 41.63 11.14
C ASP A 144 -2.93 42.42 10.39
N LEU A 145 -3.14 42.15 9.10
CA LEU A 145 -4.28 42.68 8.35
C LEU A 145 -5.62 42.15 8.87
N GLU A 146 -5.70 40.86 9.23
CA GLU A 146 -6.89 40.27 9.86
C GLU A 146 -7.21 40.91 11.21
N ARG A 147 -6.20 41.10 12.06
CA ARG A 147 -6.37 41.80 13.35
C ARG A 147 -6.90 43.23 13.16
N LEU A 148 -6.43 43.92 12.13
CA LEU A 148 -6.92 45.25 11.78
C LEU A 148 -8.36 45.22 11.29
N TRP A 149 -8.76 44.19 10.55
CA TRP A 149 -10.13 44.00 10.11
C TRP A 149 -11.11 43.91 11.29
N TYR A 150 -10.77 43.11 12.31
CA TYR A 150 -11.59 43.03 13.54
C TYR A 150 -11.66 44.37 14.27
N ARG A 151 -10.55 45.11 14.36
CA ARG A 151 -10.50 46.43 15.01
C ARG A 151 -11.25 47.51 14.24
N ALA A 152 -11.33 47.39 12.91
CA ALA A 152 -12.02 48.34 12.04
C ALA A 152 -13.55 48.25 12.10
N GLY A 153 -14.11 47.33 12.91
CA GLY A 153 -15.56 47.14 13.07
C GLY A 153 -16.17 46.13 12.11
N GLY A 154 -15.36 45.24 11.52
CA GLY A 154 -15.82 44.19 10.60
C GLY A 154 -16.50 44.72 9.33
N GLU A 155 -17.45 43.97 8.77
CA GLU A 155 -18.05 44.23 7.44
C GLU A 155 -18.75 45.59 7.27
N ARG A 156 -19.12 46.25 8.37
CA ARG A 156 -19.82 47.54 8.34
C ARG A 156 -18.92 48.70 7.89
N SER A 157 -17.61 48.57 8.00
CA SER A 157 -16.66 49.62 7.67
C SER A 157 -16.21 49.58 6.21
N LYS A 158 -16.07 50.75 5.57
CA LYS A 158 -15.48 50.87 4.22
C LYS A 158 -14.02 50.37 4.23
N PHE A 159 -13.27 50.72 5.28
CA PHE A 159 -11.87 50.33 5.43
C PHE A 159 -11.73 48.82 5.62
N ALA A 160 -12.61 48.18 6.40
CA ALA A 160 -12.58 46.73 6.58
C ALA A 160 -12.81 45.96 5.28
N ARG A 161 -13.74 46.43 4.42
CA ARG A 161 -13.93 45.85 3.08
C ARG A 161 -12.70 46.01 2.19
N GLN A 162 -12.02 47.16 2.26
CA GLN A 162 -10.76 47.37 1.55
C GLN A 162 -9.63 46.49 2.11
N LEU A 163 -9.56 46.30 3.43
CA LEU A 163 -8.59 45.40 4.07
C LEU A 163 -8.72 43.96 3.59
N LEU A 164 -9.95 43.46 3.39
CA LEU A 164 -10.16 42.12 2.82
C LEU A 164 -9.54 42.01 1.43
N GLN A 165 -9.76 43.00 0.56
CA GLN A 165 -9.15 43.01 -0.78
C GLN A 165 -7.62 43.09 -0.71
N VAL A 166 -7.06 43.88 0.21
CA VAL A 166 -5.60 43.96 0.41
C VAL A 166 -5.05 42.62 0.91
N ALA A 167 -5.73 41.97 1.86
CA ALA A 167 -5.35 40.67 2.39
C ALA A 167 -5.44 39.57 1.32
N GLU A 168 -6.48 39.61 0.47
CA GLU A 168 -6.64 38.72 -0.68
C GLU A 168 -5.47 38.87 -1.66
N ARG A 169 -5.14 40.10 -2.10
CA ARG A 169 -3.99 40.34 -2.99
C ARG A 169 -2.65 39.93 -2.38
N LEU A 170 -2.50 40.09 -1.07
CA LEU A 170 -1.33 39.59 -0.36
C LEU A 170 -1.28 38.05 -0.36
N GLY A 171 -2.42 37.40 -0.15
CA GLY A 171 -2.55 35.95 -0.24
C GLY A 171 -2.22 35.41 -1.64
N GLU A 172 -2.74 36.04 -2.70
CA GLU A 172 -2.40 35.72 -4.08
C GLU A 172 -0.89 35.86 -4.34
N LYS A 173 -0.28 36.96 -3.89
CA LYS A 173 1.18 37.16 -3.98
C LYS A 173 1.94 36.01 -3.33
N TYR A 174 1.57 35.59 -2.12
CA TYR A 174 2.22 34.48 -1.43
C TYR A 174 2.07 33.16 -2.19
N GLN A 175 0.91 32.87 -2.75
CA GLN A 175 0.69 31.66 -3.55
C GLN A 175 1.55 31.65 -4.82
N VAL A 176 1.67 32.80 -5.49
CA VAL A 176 2.54 32.96 -6.66
C VAL A 176 4.03 32.84 -6.29
N ASP A 177 4.44 33.43 -5.16
CA ASP A 177 5.80 33.34 -4.64
C ASP A 177 6.14 31.86 -4.31
N GLU A 178 5.22 31.13 -3.67
CA GLU A 178 5.36 29.70 -3.39
C GLU A 178 5.48 28.86 -4.66
N LEU A 179 4.63 29.12 -5.66
CA LEU A 179 4.67 28.46 -6.97
C LEU A 179 6.06 28.64 -7.62
N ALA A 180 6.57 29.86 -7.65
CA ALA A 180 7.86 30.18 -8.25
C ALA A 180 9.05 29.59 -7.46
N ALA A 181 8.91 29.42 -6.14
CA ALA A 181 9.95 28.83 -5.29
C ALA A 181 9.97 27.30 -5.35
N LYS A 182 8.80 26.66 -5.41
CA LYS A 182 8.65 25.20 -5.36
C LYS A 182 8.96 24.53 -6.70
N TYR A 183 8.67 25.20 -7.81
CA TYR A 183 8.82 24.62 -9.15
C TYR A 183 9.74 25.45 -10.04
N GLU A 184 10.57 24.75 -10.83
CA GLU A 184 11.45 25.38 -11.81
C GLU A 184 10.75 25.48 -13.16
N PHE A 185 10.37 26.71 -13.54
CA PHE A 185 9.76 27.02 -14.82
C PHE A 185 10.82 27.37 -15.85
N THR A 186 10.76 26.74 -17.02
CA THR A 186 11.73 26.92 -18.13
C THR A 186 11.10 27.51 -19.39
N GLY A 187 9.78 27.72 -19.38
CA GLY A 187 9.03 28.26 -20.48
C GLY A 187 9.22 29.76 -20.71
N ARG A 188 8.43 30.27 -21.66
CA ARG A 188 8.50 31.68 -22.10
C ARG A 188 7.15 32.38 -22.09
N LYS A 189 6.05 31.64 -21.91
CA LYS A 189 4.72 32.22 -21.92
C LYS A 189 4.44 32.84 -20.55
N PRO A 190 4.15 34.15 -20.46
CA PRO A 190 3.87 34.78 -19.18
C PRO A 190 2.56 34.28 -18.59
N LEU A 191 2.56 34.05 -17.27
CA LEU A 191 1.35 33.80 -16.49
C LEU A 191 0.67 35.12 -16.10
N SER A 192 -0.66 35.08 -15.99
CA SER A 192 -1.42 36.06 -15.22
C SER A 192 -1.53 35.58 -13.77
N VAL A 193 -1.91 36.46 -12.82
CA VAL A 193 -2.11 36.05 -11.42
C VAL A 193 -3.16 34.93 -11.32
N GLU A 194 -4.30 35.07 -11.99
CA GLU A 194 -5.38 34.06 -12.00
C GLU A 194 -4.88 32.73 -12.56
N THR A 195 -4.25 32.75 -13.74
CA THR A 195 -3.70 31.52 -14.35
C THR A 195 -2.59 30.90 -13.53
N ALA A 196 -1.80 31.70 -12.80
CA ALA A 196 -0.76 31.17 -11.91
C ALA A 196 -1.36 30.38 -10.75
N LEU A 197 -2.47 30.84 -10.18
CA LEU A 197 -3.18 30.10 -9.12
C LEU A 197 -3.76 28.79 -9.65
N GLU A 198 -4.39 28.80 -10.82
CA GLU A 198 -4.89 27.58 -11.48
C GLU A 198 -3.75 26.58 -11.77
N VAL A 199 -2.63 27.06 -12.31
CA VAL A 199 -1.45 26.23 -12.58
C VAL A 199 -0.84 25.67 -11.30
N LYS A 200 -0.83 26.45 -10.21
CA LYS A 200 -0.36 25.98 -8.90
C LYS A 200 -1.24 24.83 -8.40
N GLU A 201 -2.54 25.00 -8.44
CA GLU A 201 -3.51 23.98 -8.05
C GLU A 201 -3.34 22.71 -8.89
N GLU A 202 -3.23 22.84 -10.21
CA GLU A 202 -3.00 21.72 -11.12
C GLU A 202 -1.70 20.97 -10.77
N LEU A 203 -0.59 21.68 -10.55
CA LEU A 203 0.69 21.09 -10.18
C LEU A 203 0.68 20.40 -8.80
N GLU A 204 0.00 20.98 -7.82
CA GLU A 204 -0.14 20.39 -6.49
C GLU A 204 -1.01 19.14 -6.49
N THR A 205 -2.08 19.13 -7.28
CA THR A 205 -2.90 17.94 -7.52
C THR A 205 -2.09 16.85 -8.20
N ILE A 206 -1.32 17.17 -9.24
CA ILE A 206 -0.42 16.21 -9.89
C ILE A 206 0.59 15.62 -8.88
N ASP A 207 1.22 16.44 -8.04
CA ASP A 207 2.19 15.96 -7.03
C ASP A 207 1.54 15.03 -6.00
N ARG A 208 0.31 15.33 -5.60
CA ARG A 208 -0.47 14.50 -4.67
C ARG A 208 -0.81 13.16 -5.30
N LEU A 209 -1.34 13.16 -6.52
CA LEU A 209 -1.66 11.95 -7.28
C LEU A 209 -0.41 11.09 -7.53
N LEU A 210 0.72 11.70 -7.89
CA LEU A 210 1.99 10.98 -8.07
C LEU A 210 2.43 10.26 -6.79
N LYS A 211 2.26 10.91 -5.63
CA LYS A 211 2.55 10.30 -4.33
C LYS A 211 1.60 9.14 -4.02
N GLN A 212 0.29 9.31 -4.27
CA GLN A 212 -0.69 8.24 -4.10
C GLN A 212 -0.40 7.04 -5.01
N LEU A 213 -0.07 7.27 -6.28
CA LEU A 213 0.32 6.20 -7.22
C LEU A 213 1.59 5.47 -6.75
N GLU A 214 2.58 6.19 -6.22
CA GLU A 214 3.79 5.58 -5.67
C GLU A 214 3.48 4.72 -4.44
N GLU A 215 2.61 5.19 -3.53
CA GLU A 215 2.19 4.47 -2.35
C GLU A 215 1.33 3.24 -2.69
N ALA A 216 0.40 3.39 -3.65
CA ALA A 216 -0.41 2.30 -4.18
C ALA A 216 0.46 1.23 -4.85
N ALA A 217 1.48 1.63 -5.62
CA ALA A 217 2.42 0.70 -6.22
C ALA A 217 3.23 -0.09 -5.17
N LYS A 218 3.64 0.56 -4.07
CA LYS A 218 4.43 -0.06 -2.98
C LYS A 218 3.63 -0.96 -2.06
N SER A 219 2.35 -0.64 -1.83
CA SER A 219 1.53 -1.26 -0.78
C SER A 219 0.33 -2.05 -1.31
N ALA A 220 0.11 -2.05 -2.63
CA ALA A 220 -1.07 -2.58 -3.29
C ALA A 220 -2.41 -1.93 -2.90
N GLN A 221 -2.38 -0.77 -2.26
CA GLN A 221 -3.58 -0.02 -1.88
C GLN A 221 -4.02 0.94 -2.98
N ILE A 222 -4.78 0.41 -3.94
CA ILE A 222 -5.33 1.21 -5.06
C ILE A 222 -6.35 2.25 -4.56
N ALA A 223 -7.08 1.96 -3.47
CA ALA A 223 -8.10 2.85 -2.89
C ALA A 223 -7.55 4.18 -2.31
N ILE A 224 -6.23 4.30 -2.10
CA ILE A 224 -5.60 5.56 -1.66
C ILE A 224 -5.63 6.62 -2.77
N ILE A 225 -5.78 6.19 -4.03
CA ILE A 225 -5.78 7.08 -5.19
C ILE A 225 -7.11 7.81 -5.26
N ASP A 226 -7.05 9.13 -5.34
CA ASP A 226 -8.23 9.96 -5.56
C ASP A 226 -8.67 9.85 -7.02
N LEU A 227 -9.73 9.07 -7.27
CA LEU A 227 -10.26 8.84 -8.62
C LEU A 227 -10.92 10.08 -9.21
N GLU A 228 -11.48 10.97 -8.39
CA GLU A 228 -12.13 12.20 -8.86
C GLU A 228 -11.08 13.16 -9.40
N GLU A 229 -10.00 13.37 -8.64
CA GLU A 229 -8.87 14.20 -9.10
C GLU A 229 -8.14 13.56 -10.28
N LEU A 230 -7.92 12.23 -10.26
CA LEU A 230 -7.26 11.53 -11.34
C LEU A 230 -8.04 11.61 -12.66
N SER A 231 -9.37 11.58 -12.60
CA SER A 231 -10.24 11.67 -13.79
C SER A 231 -10.10 12.98 -14.58
N GLN A 232 -9.55 14.03 -13.97
CA GLN A 232 -9.27 15.29 -14.66
C GLN A 232 -8.11 15.18 -15.65
N PHE A 233 -7.25 14.17 -15.47
CA PHE A 233 -6.03 13.96 -16.25
C PHE A 233 -6.04 12.66 -17.04
N ALA A 234 -6.64 11.61 -16.48
CA ALA A 234 -6.66 10.28 -17.03
C ALA A 234 -7.90 10.05 -17.92
N ASP A 235 -7.71 9.29 -19.00
CA ASP A 235 -8.79 8.88 -19.88
C ASP A 235 -9.62 7.73 -19.28
N GLU A 236 -10.84 7.53 -19.77
CA GLU A 236 -11.79 6.51 -19.28
C GLU A 236 -11.17 5.09 -19.30
N GLU A 237 -10.42 4.75 -20.35
CA GLU A 237 -9.70 3.46 -20.46
C GLU A 237 -8.70 3.25 -19.32
N GLN A 238 -8.00 4.32 -18.91
CA GLN A 238 -7.01 4.24 -17.83
C GLN A 238 -7.68 4.07 -16.47
N LEU A 239 -8.81 4.74 -16.25
CA LEU A 239 -9.63 4.60 -15.04
C LEU A 239 -10.24 3.20 -14.95
N GLU A 240 -10.77 2.66 -16.05
CA GLU A 240 -11.26 1.29 -16.12
C GLU A 240 -10.16 0.27 -15.81
N GLY A 241 -8.96 0.48 -16.36
CA GLY A 241 -7.78 -0.33 -16.07
C GLY A 241 -7.40 -0.32 -14.58
N LEU A 242 -7.51 0.84 -13.92
CA LEU A 242 -7.27 0.97 -12.49
C LEU A 242 -8.32 0.24 -11.65
N ALA A 243 -9.60 0.37 -12.01
CA ALA A 243 -10.69 -0.35 -11.34
C ALA A 243 -10.59 -1.88 -11.53
N GLN A 244 -10.14 -2.33 -12.71
CA GLN A 244 -9.85 -3.73 -12.94
C GLN A 244 -8.67 -4.22 -12.10
N LEU A 245 -7.61 -3.42 -11.98
CA LEU A 245 -6.46 -3.72 -11.14
C LEU A 245 -6.89 -3.88 -9.67
N GLN A 246 -7.72 -2.97 -9.15
CA GLN A 246 -8.24 -3.06 -7.79
C GLN A 246 -8.95 -4.40 -7.54
N ARG A 247 -9.89 -4.77 -8.42
CA ARG A 247 -10.62 -6.06 -8.32
C ARG A 247 -9.69 -7.27 -8.36
N GLN A 248 -8.64 -7.22 -9.17
CA GLN A 248 -7.66 -8.31 -9.26
C GLN A 248 -6.80 -8.43 -8.01
N VAL A 249 -6.37 -7.30 -7.44
CA VAL A 249 -5.62 -7.29 -6.17
C VAL A 249 -6.48 -7.86 -5.05
N GLU A 250 -7.73 -7.43 -4.92
CA GLU A 250 -8.68 -7.97 -3.93
C GLU A 250 -8.86 -9.48 -4.08
N GLU A 251 -9.07 -9.97 -5.30
CA GLU A 251 -9.25 -11.39 -5.57
C GLU A 251 -7.97 -12.20 -5.26
N MET A 252 -6.80 -11.66 -5.59
CA MET A 252 -5.51 -12.28 -5.28
C MET A 252 -5.29 -12.36 -3.76
N VAL A 253 -5.54 -11.28 -3.03
CA VAL A 253 -5.43 -11.25 -1.56
C VAL A 253 -6.37 -12.28 -0.95
N ARG A 254 -7.60 -12.36 -1.45
CA ARG A 254 -8.58 -13.35 -1.01
C ARG A 254 -8.09 -14.78 -1.24
N GLN A 255 -7.60 -15.10 -2.43
CA GLN A 255 -7.07 -16.43 -2.73
C GLN A 255 -5.88 -16.79 -1.83
N MET A 256 -4.98 -15.85 -1.59
CA MET A 256 -3.85 -16.06 -0.67
C MET A 256 -4.31 -16.24 0.78
N ALA A 257 -5.34 -15.50 1.21
CA ALA A 257 -5.94 -15.63 2.53
C ALA A 257 -6.55 -17.04 2.71
N GLU A 258 -7.37 -17.48 1.76
CA GLU A 258 -7.98 -18.81 1.74
C GLU A 258 -6.93 -19.93 1.76
N GLN A 259 -5.86 -19.79 0.98
CA GLN A 259 -4.74 -20.75 0.98
C GLN A 259 -4.07 -20.88 2.35
N GLN A 260 -4.04 -19.80 3.15
CA GLN A 260 -3.48 -19.83 4.49
C GLN A 260 -4.51 -20.17 5.57
N GLY A 261 -5.77 -20.39 5.19
CA GLY A 261 -6.86 -20.78 6.08
C GLY A 261 -7.58 -19.59 6.73
N LEU A 262 -7.54 -18.41 6.10
CA LEU A 262 -8.43 -17.30 6.41
C LEU A 262 -9.63 -17.39 5.46
N GLU A 263 -10.80 -17.69 6.00
CA GLU A 263 -12.04 -17.80 5.21
C GLU A 263 -12.88 -16.52 5.36
N ARG A 264 -13.69 -16.19 4.35
CA ARG A 264 -14.56 -15.02 4.41
C ARG A 264 -15.83 -15.35 5.20
N GLY A 265 -16.01 -14.69 6.34
CA GLY A 265 -17.22 -14.70 7.13
C GLY A 265 -18.25 -13.68 6.65
N ARG A 266 -19.32 -13.49 7.43
CA ARG A 266 -20.42 -12.54 7.08
C ARG A 266 -20.03 -11.06 7.19
N ARG A 267 -19.01 -10.74 7.99
CA ARG A 267 -18.57 -9.35 8.24
C ARG A 267 -17.09 -9.10 7.88
N GLY A 268 -16.24 -10.12 7.95
CA GLY A 268 -14.80 -10.02 7.67
C GLY A 268 -14.18 -11.40 7.48
N PHE A 269 -12.98 -11.62 8.00
CA PHE A 269 -12.31 -12.92 7.94
C PHE A 269 -12.61 -13.81 9.16
N GLU A 270 -12.49 -15.12 8.99
CA GLU A 270 -12.59 -16.12 10.03
C GLU A 270 -11.36 -17.04 9.99
N LEU A 271 -10.83 -17.39 11.15
CA LEU A 271 -9.67 -18.26 11.28
C LEU A 271 -10.08 -19.73 11.24
N THR A 272 -9.59 -20.45 10.25
CA THR A 272 -9.74 -21.91 10.22
C THR A 272 -8.71 -22.60 11.13
N PRO A 273 -8.94 -23.87 11.52
CA PRO A 273 -7.93 -24.67 12.20
C PRO A 273 -6.60 -24.79 11.45
N LYS A 274 -6.59 -24.56 10.13
CA LYS A 274 -5.37 -24.52 9.32
C LYS A 274 -4.58 -23.24 9.60
N ALA A 275 -5.24 -22.07 9.63
CA ALA A 275 -4.60 -20.80 9.96
C ALA A 275 -3.99 -20.81 11.36
N TYR A 276 -4.70 -21.36 12.36
CA TYR A 276 -4.15 -21.54 13.71
C TYR A 276 -2.85 -22.34 13.72
N ARG A 277 -2.81 -23.48 13.02
CA ARG A 277 -1.61 -24.32 12.93
C ARG A 277 -0.45 -23.61 12.22
N LEU A 278 -0.76 -22.88 11.15
CA LEU A 278 0.23 -22.11 10.39
C LEU A 278 0.85 -20.99 11.26
N PHE A 279 0.01 -20.25 11.99
CA PHE A 279 0.46 -19.23 12.93
C PHE A 279 1.32 -19.81 14.05
N GLN A 280 0.89 -20.91 14.67
CA GLN A 280 1.65 -21.59 15.73
C GLN A 280 3.03 -22.01 15.24
N GLY A 281 3.12 -22.59 14.04
CA GLY A 281 4.41 -22.94 13.43
C GLY A 281 5.34 -21.73 13.30
N LYS A 282 4.83 -20.62 12.78
CA LYS A 282 5.59 -19.37 12.61
C LYS A 282 6.01 -18.75 13.95
N LEU A 283 5.14 -18.78 14.96
CA LEU A 283 5.46 -18.27 16.29
C LEU A 283 6.60 -19.09 16.93
N LEU A 284 6.54 -20.41 16.83
CA LEU A 284 7.60 -21.29 17.32
C LEU A 284 8.91 -21.02 16.56
N GLU A 285 8.87 -20.92 15.22
CA GLU A 285 10.03 -20.55 14.41
C GLU A 285 10.64 -19.21 14.86
N LYS A 286 9.81 -18.19 15.11
CA LYS A 286 10.25 -16.87 15.58
C LYS A 286 10.90 -16.94 16.97
N ILE A 287 10.33 -17.70 17.91
CA ILE A 287 10.89 -17.89 19.25
C ILE A 287 12.23 -18.64 19.19
N PHE A 288 12.31 -19.71 18.38
CA PHE A 288 13.50 -20.56 18.32
C PHE A 288 14.60 -20.02 17.39
N SER A 289 14.28 -19.17 16.42
CA SER A 289 15.28 -18.50 15.58
C SER A 289 16.21 -17.60 16.41
N GLN A 290 15.69 -16.98 17.47
CA GLN A 290 16.49 -16.23 18.44
C GLN A 290 17.35 -17.14 19.33
N LEU A 291 16.88 -18.37 19.59
CA LEU A 291 17.58 -19.35 20.43
C LEU A 291 18.77 -20.00 19.72
N GLN A 292 18.69 -20.17 18.40
CA GLN A 292 19.73 -20.77 17.57
C GLN A 292 20.99 -19.89 17.45
N ALA A 293 20.83 -18.56 17.43
CA ALA A 293 21.96 -17.62 17.46
C ALA A 293 22.81 -17.74 18.74
N SER A 294 22.18 -18.08 19.86
CA SER A 294 22.83 -18.34 21.15
C SER A 294 23.44 -19.75 21.30
N ARG A 295 23.30 -20.64 20.30
CA ARG A 295 23.92 -21.97 20.29
C ARG A 295 25.28 -22.03 19.56
N SER A 296 25.91 -20.89 19.29
CA SER A 296 27.33 -20.86 18.88
C SER A 296 28.30 -21.11 20.06
N GLY A 297 27.98 -22.10 20.90
CA GLY A 297 28.97 -22.74 21.75
C GLY A 297 29.81 -23.68 20.88
N ARG A 298 31.06 -23.29 20.59
CA ARG A 298 32.25 -24.11 20.27
C ARG A 298 32.15 -25.40 19.43
N HIS A 299 31.09 -25.67 18.68
CA HIS A 299 30.97 -26.89 17.87
C HIS A 299 30.92 -26.52 16.39
N GLN A 300 32.02 -26.79 15.67
CA GLN A 300 32.07 -26.76 14.21
C GLN A 300 31.68 -28.16 13.69
N GLY A 301 30.42 -28.34 13.32
CA GLY A 301 29.96 -29.55 12.65
C GLY A 301 28.46 -29.50 12.32
N PRO A 302 28.01 -30.05 11.18
CA PRO A 302 26.60 -30.15 10.87
C PRO A 302 25.91 -31.10 11.86
N ILE A 303 24.92 -30.59 12.60
CA ILE A 303 24.07 -31.40 13.47
C ILE A 303 23.17 -32.25 12.57
N VAL A 304 23.39 -33.56 12.54
CA VAL A 304 22.53 -34.51 11.83
C VAL A 304 21.70 -35.26 12.87
N GLY A 305 20.38 -35.03 12.87
CA GLY A 305 19.41 -35.75 13.69
C GLY A 305 18.23 -34.89 14.17
N GLU A 306 17.01 -35.27 13.83
CA GLU A 306 15.78 -34.75 14.43
C GLU A 306 15.50 -35.51 15.74
N GLY A 307 16.05 -35.07 16.86
CA GLY A 307 15.73 -35.68 18.15
C GLY A 307 16.55 -35.15 19.32
N ALA A 308 15.91 -35.01 20.48
CA ALA A 308 16.52 -34.57 21.74
C ALA A 308 17.39 -35.64 22.44
N VAL A 309 17.81 -36.67 21.72
CA VAL A 309 18.61 -37.77 22.26
C VAL A 309 19.91 -37.81 21.49
N GLU A 310 21.01 -37.49 22.17
CA GLU A 310 22.36 -37.67 21.63
C GLU A 310 22.56 -39.15 21.33
N LEU A 311 22.64 -39.50 20.04
CA LEU A 311 23.08 -40.82 19.63
C LEU A 311 24.60 -40.89 19.80
N GLN A 312 25.07 -41.82 20.62
CA GLN A 312 26.50 -42.09 20.74
C GLN A 312 27.01 -42.55 19.37
N THR A 313 27.84 -41.71 18.74
CA THR A 313 28.47 -42.02 17.45
C THR A 313 29.77 -42.74 17.74
N THR A 314 29.94 -43.96 17.23
CA THR A 314 31.21 -44.68 17.26
C THR A 314 32.00 -44.40 15.98
N LYS A 315 33.32 -44.28 16.11
CA LYS A 315 34.27 -44.22 15.00
C LYS A 315 35.35 -45.29 15.19
N GLU A 316 36.01 -45.70 14.12
CA GLU A 316 37.18 -46.56 14.22
C GLU A 316 38.31 -45.86 14.97
N TYR A 317 39.10 -46.62 15.73
CA TYR A 317 40.19 -46.09 16.53
C TYR A 317 41.31 -45.57 15.63
N GLU A 318 41.70 -44.30 15.82
CA GLU A 318 42.88 -43.72 15.19
C GLU A 318 43.99 -43.48 16.21
N PHE A 319 45.24 -43.63 15.76
CA PHE A 319 46.41 -43.46 16.61
C PHE A 319 46.47 -42.04 17.19
N GLY A 320 46.25 -41.91 18.50
CA GLY A 320 46.14 -40.63 19.20
C GLY A 320 44.83 -40.45 19.96
N ASP A 321 43.81 -41.28 19.69
CA ASP A 321 42.57 -41.29 20.46
C ASP A 321 42.79 -41.81 21.89
N SER A 322 42.06 -41.21 22.84
CA SER A 322 42.17 -41.56 24.26
C SER A 322 41.56 -42.94 24.53
N VAL A 323 42.33 -43.81 25.18
CA VAL A 323 41.87 -45.13 25.67
C VAL A 323 40.68 -45.04 26.63
N SER A 324 40.40 -43.87 27.22
CA SER A 324 39.25 -43.66 28.09
C SER A 324 37.92 -43.59 27.34
N GLN A 325 37.94 -43.40 26.01
CA GLN A 325 36.75 -43.28 25.15
C GLN A 325 36.55 -44.55 24.30
N MET A 326 37.29 -45.61 24.59
CA MET A 326 37.26 -46.86 23.86
C MET A 326 36.26 -47.82 24.54
N ASP A 327 35.30 -48.32 23.78
CA ASP A 327 34.37 -49.36 24.25
C ASP A 327 35.05 -50.74 24.17
N ILE A 328 35.81 -51.06 25.22
CA ILE A 328 36.58 -52.30 25.34
C ILE A 328 35.72 -53.57 25.19
N PRO A 329 34.55 -53.72 25.86
CA PRO A 329 33.75 -54.93 25.71
C PRO A 329 33.21 -55.13 24.28
N GLN A 330 32.79 -54.09 23.57
CA GLN A 330 32.39 -54.20 22.16
C GLN A 330 33.57 -54.54 21.24
N THR A 331 34.76 -54.00 21.53
CA THR A 331 35.98 -54.27 20.74
C THR A 331 36.42 -55.73 20.80
N LEU A 332 36.11 -56.46 21.89
CA LEU A 332 36.51 -57.87 22.07
C LEU A 332 35.54 -58.88 21.43
N ILE A 333 34.35 -58.43 21.01
CA ILE A 333 33.29 -59.29 20.46
C ILE A 333 33.29 -59.30 18.92
N ASN A 334 33.96 -58.33 18.28
CA ASN A 334 34.11 -58.22 16.82
C ASN A 334 35.43 -58.77 16.30
#